data_AF-A0A969GT74-F1
#
_entry.id   AF-A0A969GT74-F1
#
_cell.length_a   1.000
_cell.length_b   1.000
_cell.length_c   1.000
_cell.angle_alpha   90.00
_cell.angle_beta   90.00
_cell.angle_gamma   90.00
#
_symmetry.space_group_name_H-M   'P 1'
#
loop_
_entity.id
_entity.type
_entity.pdbx_description
1 polymer ?
#
loop_
_entity_poly.entity_id
_entity_poly.type
_entity_poly.pdbx_seq_one_letter_code
_entity_poly.pdbx_strand_id
1 'polypeptide(L)' 'MKNPASLYVCVATDKSRITVYLPQELKDRLTVVAEKDKRSVSVLIEILILEALEAREKGKE' A
#
# COMPACT_ATOMS: atom_id res chain seq x y z
N MET A 1 41.45 -7.63 0.45
CA MET A 1 40.23 -7.19 1.18
C MET A 1 39.08 -7.17 0.20
N LYS A 2 38.09 -8.05 0.37
CA LYS A 2 36.91 -8.14 -0.52
C LYS A 2 35.91 -7.07 -0.11
N ASN A 3 35.57 -6.19 -1.02
CA ASN A 3 34.54 -5.16 -0.84
C ASN A 3 33.17 -5.81 -1.08
N PRO A 4 32.28 -5.96 -0.09
CA PRO A 4 30.95 -6.47 -0.36
C PRO A 4 30.12 -5.32 -0.92
N ALA A 5 29.99 -5.27 -2.24
CA ALA A 5 28.95 -4.47 -2.88
C ALA A 5 27.60 -4.91 -2.30
N SER A 6 27.04 -4.09 -1.42
CA SER A 6 25.68 -4.24 -0.92
C SER A 6 24.76 -4.04 -2.12
N LEU A 7 24.22 -5.16 -2.61
CA LEU A 7 23.28 -5.21 -3.71
C LEU A 7 21.98 -4.54 -3.23
N TYR A 8 21.83 -3.25 -3.49
CA TYR A 8 20.56 -2.56 -3.31
C TYR A 8 19.57 -3.18 -4.29
N VAL A 9 18.73 -4.09 -3.80
CA VAL A 9 17.55 -4.55 -4.53
C VAL A 9 16.57 -3.39 -4.54
N CYS A 10 16.71 -2.49 -5.51
CA CYS A 10 15.66 -1.53 -5.84
C CYS A 10 14.61 -2.29 -6.64
N VAL A 11 13.60 -2.83 -5.97
CA VAL A 11 12.39 -3.32 -6.66
C VAL A 11 11.77 -2.09 -7.32
N ALA A 12 12.07 -1.89 -8.61
CA ALA A 12 11.51 -0.82 -9.42
C ALA A 12 10.02 -1.11 -9.65
N THR A 13 9.20 -0.74 -8.67
CA THR A 13 7.76 -0.65 -8.86
C THR A 13 7.49 0.67 -9.57
N ASP A 14 6.80 0.68 -10.71
CA ASP A 14 6.26 1.87 -11.42
C ASP A 14 5.15 2.57 -10.60
N LYS A 15 5.35 2.69 -9.28
CA LYS A 15 4.39 3.24 -8.32
C LYS A 15 4.95 4.55 -7.78
N SER A 16 4.15 5.61 -7.92
CA SER A 16 4.46 6.89 -7.27
C SER A 16 4.36 6.75 -5.75
N ARG A 17 5.37 7.24 -5.03
CA ARG A 17 5.37 7.20 -3.56
C ARG A 17 4.46 8.30 -3.01
N ILE A 18 3.47 7.90 -2.21
CA ILE A 18 2.59 8.80 -1.47
C ILE A 18 2.84 8.60 0.03
N THR A 19 2.91 9.70 0.79
CA THR A 19 2.99 9.67 2.26
C THR A 19 1.73 10.30 2.83
N VAL A 20 1.03 9.59 3.69
CA VAL A 20 -0.20 10.06 4.36
C VAL A 20 -0.07 9.90 5.86
N TYR A 21 -0.73 10.79 6.61
CA TYR A 21 -0.88 10.66 8.05
C TYR A 21 -2.22 9.99 8.36
N LEU A 22 -2.19 8.91 9.13
CA LEU A 22 -3.37 8.19 9.57
C LEU A 22 -3.34 8.08 11.10
N PRO A 23 -4.50 8.13 11.77
CA PRO A 23 -4.59 7.75 13.17
C PRO A 23 -4.04 6.34 13.41
N GLN A 24 -3.37 6.13 14.54
CA GLN A 24 -2.74 4.85 14.87
C GLN A 24 -3.76 3.70 14.84
N GLU A 25 -4.94 3.91 15.41
CA GLU A 25 -6.03 2.92 15.41
C GLU A 25 -6.40 2.45 14.00
N LEU A 26 -6.46 3.38 13.04
CA LEU A 26 -6.80 3.05 11.66
C LEU A 26 -5.69 2.24 10.99
N LYS A 27 -4.42 2.57 11.26
CA LYS A 27 -3.28 1.80 10.78
C LYS A 27 -3.30 0.38 11.33
N ASP A 28 -3.63 0.20 12.60
CA ASP A 28 -3.68 -1.12 13.24
C ASP A 28 -4.79 -1.97 12.61
N ARG A 29 -5.96 -1.39 12.38
CA ARG A 29 -7.06 -2.05 11.67
C ARG A 29 -6.68 -2.47 10.26
N LEU A 30 -6.04 -1.57 9.49
CA LEU A 30 -5.55 -1.89 8.15
C LEU A 30 -4.51 -3.02 8.17
N THR A 31 -3.66 -3.06 9.19
CA THR A 31 -2.65 -4.12 9.36
C THR A 31 -3.31 -5.48 9.58
N VAL A 32 -4.28 -5.56 10.50
CA VAL A 32 -5.02 -6.80 10.78
C VAL A 32 -5.77 -7.31 9.54
N VAL A 33 -6.37 -6.43 8.75
CA VAL A 33 -7.06 -6.83 7.52
C VAL A 33 -6.07 -7.32 6.46
N ALA A 34 -4.96 -6.61 6.27
CA ALA A 34 -3.93 -7.00 5.30
C ALA A 34 -3.32 -8.37 5.62
N GLU A 35 -3.09 -8.66 6.90
CA GLU A 35 -2.60 -9.95 7.37
C GLU A 35 -3.58 -11.09 7.06
N LYS A 36 -4.88 -10.87 7.32
CA LYS A 36 -5.93 -11.86 6.99
C LYS A 36 -5.96 -12.19 5.49
N ASP A 37 -5.74 -11.18 4.66
CA ASP A 37 -5.73 -11.31 3.20
C ASP A 37 -4.40 -11.83 2.64
N LYS A 38 -3.39 -12.03 3.50
CA LYS A 38 -2.00 -12.39 3.14
C LYS A 38 -1.37 -11.40 2.15
N ARG A 39 -1.64 -10.11 2.35
CA ARG A 39 -1.15 -9.01 1.51
C ARG A 39 -0.45 -7.94 2.35
N SER A 40 0.29 -7.06 1.70
CA SER A 40 0.85 -5.90 2.38
C SER A 40 -0.22 -4.82 2.58
N VAL A 41 -0.05 -4.01 3.62
CA VAL A 41 -0.94 -2.87 3.91
C VAL A 41 -1.02 -1.91 2.71
N SER A 42 0.09 -1.69 2.01
CA SER A 42 0.11 -0.83 0.81
C SER A 42 -0.77 -1.37 -0.31
N VAL A 43 -0.78 -2.69 -0.54
CA VAL A 43 -1.64 -3.32 -1.56
C VAL A 43 -3.10 -3.26 -1.14
N LEU A 44 -3.41 -3.48 0.14
CA LEU A 44 -4.77 -3.33 0.66
C LEU A 44 -5.30 -1.91 0.44
N ILE A 45 -4.50 -0.89 0.77
CA ILE A 45 -4.88 0.51 0.60
C ILE A 45 -5.16 0.83 -0.88
N GLU A 46 -4.34 0.32 -1.79
CA GLU A 46 -4.54 0.49 -3.23
C GLU A 46 -5.89 -0.08 -3.70
N ILE A 47 -6.23 -1.30 -3.27
CA ILE A 47 -7.52 -1.94 -3.60
C ILE A 47 -8.68 -1.09 -3.05
N LEU A 48 -8.63 -0.72 -1.77
CA LEU A 48 -9.69 0.05 -1.13
C LEU A 48 -9.89 1.44 -1.78
N ILE A 49 -8.80 2.09 -2.20
CA ILE A 49 -8.88 3.38 -2.90
C ILE A 49 -9.53 3.21 -4.27
N LEU A 50 -9.16 2.18 -5.03
CA LEU A 50 -9.75 1.89 -6.34
C LEU A 50 -11.25 1.61 -6.22
N GLU A 51 -11.65 0.74 -5.30
CA GLU A 51 -13.07 0.44 -5.04
C GLU A 51 -13.86 1.70 -4.64
N ALA A 52 -13.29 2.55 -3.80
CA ALA A 52 -13.91 3.80 -3.39
C ALA A 52 -14.05 4.81 -4.55
N LEU A 53 -13.09 4.85 -5.48
CA LEU A 53 -13.15 5.70 -6.67
C LEU A 53 -14.22 5.19 -7.64
N GLU A 54 -14.23 3.90 -7.95
CA GLU A 54 -15.22 3.29 -8.83
C GLU A 54 -16.65 3.48 -8.29
N ALA A 55 -16.84 3.32 -6.97
CA ALA A 55 -18.14 3.56 -6.33
C ALA A 55 -18.58 5.03 -6.43
N ARG A 56 -17.63 5.97 -6.33
CA ARG A 56 -17.90 7.41 -6.48
C ARG A 56 -18.21 7.80 -7.92
N GLU A 57 -17.61 7.13 -8.89
CA GLU A 57 -17.86 7.37 -10.32
C GLU A 57 -19.23 6.84 -10.73
N LYS A 58 -19.59 5.62 -10.28
CA LYS A 58 -20.92 5.03 -10.52
C LYS A 58 -22.07 5.79 -9.86
N GLY A 59 -21.79 6.53 -8.77
CA GLY A 59 -22.77 7.38 -8.08
C GLY A 59 -22.92 8.79 -8.66
N LYS A 60 -22.25 9.12 -9.77
CA LYS A 60 -22.32 10.42 -10.46
C LYS A 60 -23.14 10.38 -11.76
N GLU A 61 -23.81 9.27 -12.06
CA GLU A 61 -24.82 9.15 -13.13
C GLU A 61 -26.24 9.36 -12.59
#